data_AF-A9WN08-F1
#
_entry.id   AF-A9WN08-F1
#
_cell.length_a   1.000
_cell.length_b   1.000
_cell.length_c   1.000
_cell.angle_alpha   90.00
_cell.angle_beta   90.00
_cell.angle_gamma   90.00
#
_symmetry.space_group_name_H-M   'P 1'
#
loop_
_entity.id
_entity.type
_entity.pdbx_description
1 polymer ?
#
loop_
_entity_poly.entity_id
_entity_poly.type
_entity_poly.pdbx_seq_one_letter_code
_entity_poly.pdbx_strand_id
1 'polypeptide(L)'
;MVTDRGQLKVRASKGIHLVVPRDRFQSTVGLILRTEKSVLFVIPWGRHWIIGTTDTDWKLDKAHPAASAADIDYVLEHVKKVLKRPLTREDVEGVYAGLRPLLAGENDSTAKLSREHVVAHPVPGLVVVAGGKYTTYRVMAKDAID
;
A
#
# COMPACT_ATOMS: atom_id res chain seq x y z
N MET A 1 15.02 12.75 -16.55
CA MET A 1 16.14 13.63 -16.13
C MET A 1 17.06 12.80 -15.27
N VAL A 2 18.31 12.59 -15.69
CA VAL A 2 19.33 11.90 -14.89
C VAL A 2 19.82 12.90 -13.85
N THR A 3 19.38 12.75 -12.59
CA THR A 3 19.76 13.67 -11.51
C THR A 3 21.13 13.27 -10.97
N ASP A 4 22.09 14.18 -11.10
CA ASP A 4 23.42 14.07 -10.51
C ASP A 4 23.34 14.31 -8.98
N ARG A 5 23.92 13.39 -8.21
CA ARG A 5 24.29 13.48 -6.77
C ARG A 5 23.24 13.99 -5.77
N GLY A 6 22.23 13.17 -5.47
CA GLY A 6 21.49 13.22 -4.20
C GLY A 6 21.28 11.80 -3.66
N GLN A 7 21.47 11.57 -2.35
CA GLN A 7 21.10 10.30 -1.74
C GLN A 7 19.58 10.12 -1.87
N LEU A 8 19.15 9.12 -2.66
CA LEU A 8 17.75 8.73 -2.76
C LEU A 8 17.25 8.27 -1.38
N LYS A 9 16.48 9.12 -0.71
CA LYS A 9 15.85 8.78 0.57
C LYS A 9 14.53 8.06 0.32
N VAL A 10 14.41 6.86 0.86
CA VAL A 10 13.20 6.05 0.77
C VAL A 10 12.59 5.89 2.16
N ARG A 11 11.29 6.20 2.27
CA ARG A 11 10.50 6.00 3.48
C ARG A 11 9.52 4.85 3.29
N ALA A 12 9.42 3.99 4.29
CA ALA A 12 8.47 2.89 4.26
C ALA A 12 7.10 3.35 4.77
N SER A 13 6.05 3.12 3.98
CA SER A 13 4.66 3.20 4.43
C SER A 13 4.05 1.81 4.45
N LYS A 14 3.49 1.42 5.59
CA LYS A 14 2.76 0.16 5.76
C LYS A 14 1.34 0.29 5.22
N GLY A 15 0.93 -0.73 4.47
CA GLY A 15 -0.47 -1.00 4.15
C GLY A 15 -0.85 -2.41 4.53
N ILE A 16 -2.05 -2.58 5.09
CA ILE A 16 -2.62 -3.89 5.40
C ILE A 16 -3.87 -4.19 4.58
N HIS A 17 -4.21 -5.46 4.44
CA HIS A 17 -5.53 -5.88 3.98
C HIS A 17 -6.06 -7.02 4.85
N LEU A 18 -7.36 -7.00 5.08
CA LEU A 18 -8.10 -8.07 5.74
C LEU A 18 -8.60 -9.06 4.69
N VAL A 19 -8.54 -10.35 5.04
CA VAL A 19 -9.13 -11.45 4.29
C VAL A 19 -10.37 -11.90 5.06
N VAL A 20 -11.53 -11.77 4.42
CA VAL A 20 -12.84 -12.03 5.04
C VAL A 20 -13.60 -13.05 4.18
N PRO A 21 -14.32 -14.03 4.75
CA PRO A 21 -15.10 -14.99 3.96
C PRO A 21 -16.15 -14.31 3.08
N ARG A 22 -16.36 -14.86 1.88
CA ARG A 22 -17.24 -14.25 0.87
C ARG A 22 -18.70 -14.15 1.29
N ASP A 23 -19.13 -15.03 2.18
CA ASP A 23 -20.51 -15.16 2.65
C ASP A 23 -20.87 -14.16 3.75
N ARG A 24 -19.89 -13.43 4.32
CA ARG A 24 -20.16 -12.40 5.35
C ARG A 24 -21.02 -11.25 4.82
N PHE A 25 -20.94 -10.97 3.53
CA PHE A 25 -21.91 -10.13 2.84
C PHE A 25 -22.02 -10.49 1.34
N GLN A 26 -23.23 -10.38 0.81
CA GLN A 26 -23.56 -10.75 -0.58
C GLN A 26 -23.47 -9.53 -1.49
N SER A 27 -22.56 -9.59 -2.46
CA SER A 27 -22.38 -8.63 -3.54
C SER A 27 -21.62 -9.34 -4.66
N THR A 28 -21.67 -8.85 -5.90
CA THR A 28 -20.78 -9.30 -7.01
C THR A 28 -19.80 -8.21 -7.44
N VAL A 29 -19.99 -6.99 -6.94
CA VAL A 29 -19.20 -5.82 -7.30
C VAL A 29 -18.18 -5.49 -6.22
N GLY A 30 -17.04 -4.97 -6.64
CA GLY A 30 -16.08 -4.34 -5.74
C GLY A 30 -16.51 -2.93 -5.36
N LEU A 31 -16.02 -2.44 -4.22
CA LEU A 31 -16.27 -1.08 -3.75
C LEU A 31 -14.97 -0.30 -3.66
N ILE A 32 -15.05 1.01 -3.89
CA ILE A 32 -13.98 1.97 -3.63
C ILE A 32 -14.55 3.02 -2.71
N LEU A 33 -14.01 3.10 -1.49
CA LEU A 33 -14.43 4.01 -0.44
C LEU A 33 -13.37 5.07 -0.26
N ARG A 34 -13.78 6.33 -0.14
CA ARG A 34 -12.87 7.41 0.26
C ARG A 34 -12.77 7.42 1.78
N THR A 35 -11.56 7.48 2.30
CA THR A 35 -11.28 7.74 3.71
C THR A 35 -10.72 9.15 3.88
N GLU A 36 -10.55 9.59 5.12
CA GLU A 36 -9.92 10.87 5.44
C GLU A 36 -8.44 10.95 4.99
N LYS A 37 -7.78 9.80 4.78
CA LYS A 37 -6.36 9.73 4.39
C LYS A 37 -6.11 9.18 3.00
N SER A 38 -7.00 8.31 2.48
CA SER A 38 -6.72 7.49 1.29
C SER A 38 -8.01 6.94 0.66
N VAL A 39 -7.88 5.89 -0.13
CA VAL A 39 -8.96 5.05 -0.63
C VAL A 39 -8.86 3.63 -0.05
N LEU A 40 -10.00 3.04 0.22
CA LEU A 40 -10.16 1.67 0.69
C LEU A 40 -10.98 0.89 -0.34
N PHE A 41 -10.44 -0.21 -0.80
CA PHE A 41 -11.03 -1.17 -1.71
C PHE A 41 -11.67 -2.32 -0.94
N VAL A 42 -12.80 -2.79 -1.46
CA VAL A 42 -13.46 -4.03 -1.08
C VAL A 42 -13.53 -4.87 -2.34
N ILE A 43 -12.64 -5.86 -2.49
CA ILE A 43 -12.43 -6.58 -3.74
C ILE A 43 -12.90 -8.03 -3.60
N PRO A 44 -13.79 -8.52 -4.47
CA PRO A 44 -14.12 -9.94 -4.49
C PRO A 44 -12.92 -10.75 -4.98
N TRP A 45 -12.51 -11.77 -4.23
CA TRP A 45 -11.37 -12.61 -4.56
C TRP A 45 -11.65 -14.08 -4.21
N GLY A 46 -12.07 -14.87 -5.21
CA GLY A 46 -12.42 -16.28 -5.00
C GLY A 46 -13.49 -16.46 -3.93
N ARG A 47 -13.16 -17.22 -2.88
CA ARG A 47 -14.04 -17.46 -1.71
C ARG A 47 -13.90 -16.40 -0.61
N HIS A 48 -13.28 -15.27 -0.92
CA HIS A 48 -12.97 -14.21 0.04
C HIS A 48 -13.27 -12.81 -0.50
N TRP A 49 -13.30 -11.88 0.44
CA TRP A 49 -13.18 -10.45 0.24
C TRP A 49 -11.78 -10.00 0.69
N ILE A 50 -11.12 -9.20 -0.14
CA ILE A 50 -9.92 -8.46 0.24
C ILE A 50 -10.35 -7.03 0.56
N ILE A 51 -10.10 -6.59 1.79
CA ILE A 51 -10.54 -5.28 2.29
C ILE A 51 -9.33 -4.48 2.78
N GLY A 52 -9.05 -3.34 2.17
CA GLY A 52 -7.90 -2.51 2.54
C GLY A 52 -7.72 -1.32 1.61
N THR A 53 -6.84 -0.38 1.85
CA THR A 53 -5.64 -0.49 2.68
C THR A 53 -5.51 0.67 3.64
N THR A 54 -4.61 0.52 4.61
CA THR A 54 -4.04 1.60 5.40
C THR A 54 -2.86 2.30 4.71
N ASP A 55 -2.50 3.48 5.23
CA ASP A 55 -1.28 4.22 4.93
C ASP A 55 -0.70 4.71 6.26
N THR A 56 0.18 3.89 6.85
CA THR A 56 0.75 4.10 8.18
C THR A 56 2.26 4.16 8.10
N ASP A 57 2.89 5.18 8.66
CA ASP A 57 4.36 5.30 8.70
C ASP A 57 5.01 4.08 9.37
N TRP A 58 6.15 3.63 8.84
CA TRP A 58 6.85 2.44 9.35
C TRP A 58 8.32 2.73 9.67
N LYS A 59 8.68 2.52 10.94
CA LYS A 59 10.03 2.74 11.48
C LYS A 59 10.64 1.50 12.14
N LEU A 60 9.94 0.36 12.08
CA LEU A 60 10.37 -0.91 12.66
C LEU A 60 11.09 -1.76 11.60
N ASP A 61 11.36 -3.02 11.93
CA ASP A 61 11.99 -3.97 11.01
C ASP A 61 11.21 -4.10 9.69
N LYS A 62 11.94 -4.10 8.59
CA LYS A 62 11.39 -4.15 7.23
C LYS A 62 11.17 -5.57 6.73
N ALA A 63 11.84 -6.56 7.32
CA ALA A 63 11.70 -7.97 6.93
C ALA A 63 10.37 -8.57 7.41
N HIS A 64 9.86 -8.10 8.54
CA HIS A 64 8.65 -8.63 9.17
C HIS A 64 7.59 -7.55 9.45
N PRO A 65 7.01 -6.89 8.42
CA PRO A 65 5.93 -5.94 8.64
C PRO A 65 4.68 -6.64 9.16
N ALA A 66 4.05 -6.07 10.19
CA ALA A 66 2.87 -6.63 10.82
C ALA A 66 1.74 -5.60 10.94
N ALA A 67 0.50 -6.09 10.81
CA ALA A 67 -0.68 -5.31 11.13
C ALA A 67 -0.78 -5.07 12.64
N SER A 68 -1.17 -3.86 13.04
CA SER A 68 -1.53 -3.56 14.42
C SER A 68 -3.04 -3.71 14.61
N ALA A 69 -3.48 -3.81 15.87
CA ALA A 69 -4.90 -3.77 16.21
C ALA A 69 -5.59 -2.52 15.64
N ALA A 70 -4.93 -1.36 15.72
CA ALA A 70 -5.45 -0.10 15.19
C ALA A 70 -5.60 -0.09 13.67
N ASP A 71 -4.71 -0.77 12.93
CA ASP A 71 -4.84 -0.90 11.47
C ASP A 71 -6.09 -1.72 11.11
N ILE A 72 -6.37 -2.80 11.85
CA ILE A 72 -7.54 -3.66 11.63
C ILE A 72 -8.82 -2.89 11.96
N ASP A 73 -8.88 -2.24 13.12
CA ASP A 73 -10.04 -1.43 13.51
C ASP A 73 -10.32 -0.32 12.51
N TYR A 74 -9.26 0.34 12.01
CA TYR A 74 -9.39 1.35 10.98
C TYR A 74 -10.14 0.84 9.73
N VAL A 75 -9.75 -0.34 9.23
CA VAL A 75 -10.38 -0.93 8.04
C VAL A 75 -11.83 -1.33 8.34
N LEU A 76 -12.09 -1.95 9.49
CA LEU A 76 -13.43 -2.39 9.90
C LEU A 76 -14.39 -1.19 10.11
N GLU A 77 -13.93 -0.12 10.76
CA GLU A 77 -14.73 1.08 10.99
C GLU A 77 -15.09 1.81 9.69
N HIS A 78 -14.23 1.75 8.67
CA HIS A 78 -14.54 2.31 7.36
C HIS A 78 -15.55 1.47 6.58
N VAL A 79 -15.36 0.15 6.54
CA VAL A 79 -16.24 -0.73 5.77
C VAL A 79 -17.62 -0.87 6.43
N LYS A 80 -17.70 -0.80 7.77
CA LYS A 80 -18.95 -0.80 8.53
C LYS A 80 -19.92 0.30 8.12
N LYS A 81 -19.43 1.45 7.65
CA LYS A 81 -20.27 2.59 7.24
C LYS A 81 -21.08 2.32 5.97
N VAL A 82 -20.69 1.33 5.18
CA VAL A 82 -21.33 1.04 3.88
C VAL A 82 -21.98 -0.35 3.81
N LEU A 83 -21.68 -1.24 4.76
CA LEU A 83 -22.28 -2.56 4.81
C LEU A 83 -23.53 -2.57 5.69
N LYS A 84 -24.59 -3.22 5.20
CA LYS A 84 -25.84 -3.42 5.96
C LYS A 84 -25.61 -4.22 7.25
N ARG A 85 -24.78 -5.26 7.19
CA ARG A 85 -24.29 -6.00 8.35
C ARG A 85 -22.83 -5.63 8.57
N PRO A 86 -22.50 -4.92 9.67
CA PRO A 86 -21.13 -4.62 10.03
C PRO A 86 -20.28 -5.89 10.17
N LEU A 87 -19.05 -5.82 9.68
CA LEU A 87 -18.04 -6.84 9.97
C LEU A 87 -17.41 -6.56 11.33
N THR A 88 -17.02 -7.62 12.03
CA THR A 88 -16.26 -7.56 13.29
C THR A 88 -14.90 -8.25 13.12
N ARG A 89 -14.08 -8.22 14.18
CA ARG A 89 -12.76 -8.87 14.17
C ARG A 89 -12.87 -10.38 14.00
N GLU A 90 -13.95 -10.98 14.49
CA GLU A 90 -14.26 -12.41 14.40
C GLU A 90 -14.61 -12.85 12.97
N ASP A 91 -14.93 -11.91 12.08
CA ASP A 91 -15.17 -12.19 10.66
C ASP A 91 -13.87 -12.24 9.83
N VAL A 92 -12.72 -11.85 10.41
CA VAL A 92 -11.43 -11.79 9.72
C VAL A 92 -10.69 -13.12 9.85
N GLU A 93 -10.46 -13.80 8.72
CA GLU A 93 -9.69 -15.06 8.69
C GLU A 93 -8.18 -14.81 8.65
N GLY A 94 -7.76 -13.69 8.09
CA GLY A 94 -6.35 -13.39 7.93
C GLY A 94 -6.07 -11.93 7.64
N VAL A 95 -4.81 -11.55 7.81
CA VAL A 95 -4.30 -10.23 7.49
C VAL A 95 -2.93 -10.36 6.84
N TYR A 96 -2.68 -9.58 5.80
CA TYR A 96 -1.34 -9.40 5.27
C TYR A 96 -0.97 -7.93 5.29
N ALA A 97 0.33 -7.68 5.50
CA ALA A 97 0.91 -6.35 5.53
C ALA A 97 2.05 -6.26 4.51
N GLY A 98 2.21 -5.10 3.91
CA GLY A 98 3.31 -4.80 2.99
C GLY A 98 3.83 -3.39 3.21
N LEU A 99 5.10 -3.18 2.88
CA LEU A 99 5.74 -1.87 2.93
C LEU A 99 5.91 -1.30 1.53
N ARG A 100 5.47 -0.06 1.35
CA ARG A 100 5.64 0.73 0.13
C ARG A 100 6.96 1.49 0.26
N PRO A 101 7.92 1.33 -0.67
CA PRO A 101 9.12 2.14 -0.71
C PRO A 101 8.78 3.50 -1.33
N LEU A 102 8.39 4.48 -0.53
CA LEU A 102 7.99 5.80 -1.03
C LEU A 102 9.21 6.72 -1.10
N LEU A 103 9.33 7.50 -2.17
CA LEU A 103 10.39 8.51 -2.27
C LEU A 103 10.11 9.64 -1.27
N ALA A 104 11.07 9.87 -0.37
CA ALA A 104 11.05 11.02 0.51
C ALA A 104 11.49 12.26 -0.27
N GLY A 105 10.56 13.21 -0.45
CA GLY A 105 10.93 14.56 -0.85
C GLY A 105 11.73 15.23 0.27
N GLU A 106 12.44 16.30 -0.05
CA GLU A 106 13.21 17.09 0.94
C GLU A 106 12.33 17.76 2.01
N ASN A 107 10.99 17.71 1.89
CA ASN A 107 10.03 18.34 2.80
C ASN A 107 9.16 17.32 3.57
N ASP A 108 9.15 17.46 4.90
CA ASP A 108 8.66 16.55 5.96
C ASP A 108 7.18 16.12 5.97
N SER A 109 6.39 16.40 4.93
CA SER A 109 4.98 15.96 4.89
C SER A 109 4.83 14.56 4.27
N THR A 110 4.59 13.56 5.11
CA THR A 110 4.32 12.15 4.75
C THR A 110 3.23 11.94 3.72
N ALA A 111 2.30 12.90 3.56
CA ALA A 111 1.18 12.80 2.63
C ALA A 111 1.52 13.16 1.18
N LYS A 112 2.71 13.73 0.90
CA LYS A 112 3.17 14.08 -0.46
C LYS A 112 4.41 13.28 -0.89
N LEU A 113 4.58 12.08 -0.37
CA LEU A 113 5.62 11.18 -0.86
C LEU A 113 5.24 10.70 -2.26
N SER A 114 6.12 10.92 -3.24
CA SER A 114 5.84 10.53 -4.62
C SER A 114 5.77 9.01 -4.73
N ARG A 115 4.71 8.52 -5.39
CA ARG A 115 4.54 7.12 -5.79
C ARG A 115 5.11 6.85 -7.19
N GLU A 116 5.79 7.81 -7.78
CA GLU A 116 6.53 7.63 -9.02
C GLU A 116 7.82 6.86 -8.74
N HIS A 117 8.33 6.20 -9.77
CA HIS A 117 9.64 5.58 -9.70
C HIS A 117 10.72 6.58 -10.10
N VAL A 118 11.91 6.39 -9.55
CA VAL A 118 13.15 7.01 -10.01
C VAL A 118 14.10 5.88 -10.37
N VAL A 119 14.67 5.99 -11.57
CA VAL A 119 15.82 5.19 -12.00
C VAL A 119 17.03 6.12 -12.09
N ALA A 120 18.12 5.74 -11.44
CA ALA A 120 19.35 6.52 -11.39
C ALA A 120 20.59 5.65 -11.64
N HIS A 121 21.61 6.26 -12.23
CA HIS A 121 22.91 5.63 -12.51
C HIS A 121 24.01 6.42 -11.78
N PRO A 122 24.18 6.24 -10.46
CA PRO A 122 25.06 7.08 -9.66
C PRO A 122 26.54 6.88 -9.98
N VAL A 123 26.93 5.68 -10.45
CA VAL A 123 28.27 5.35 -10.91
C VAL A 123 28.18 4.38 -12.10
N PRO A 124 29.22 4.29 -12.95
CA PRO A 124 29.23 3.33 -14.05
C PRO A 124 28.97 1.90 -13.58
N GLY A 125 28.04 1.21 -14.23
CA GLY A 125 27.67 -0.18 -13.93
C GLY A 125 26.71 -0.37 -12.76
N LEU A 126 26.25 0.69 -12.08
CA LEU A 126 25.25 0.60 -11.01
C LEU A 126 23.94 1.27 -11.44
N VAL A 127 22.85 0.49 -11.41
CA VAL A 127 21.47 0.97 -11.61
C VAL A 127 20.74 0.95 -10.27
N VAL A 128 20.12 2.06 -9.90
CA VAL A 128 19.32 2.19 -8.67
C VAL A 128 17.88 2.49 -9.04
N VAL A 129 16.95 1.67 -8.55
CA VAL A 129 15.51 1.88 -8.70
C VAL A 129 14.91 2.15 -7.32
N ALA A 130 14.19 3.26 -7.19
CA ALA A 130 13.49 3.64 -5.96
C ALA A 130 12.05 4.04 -6.28
N GLY A 131 11.11 3.71 -5.40
CA GLY A 131 9.69 4.00 -5.65
C GLY A 131 9.03 3.01 -6.61
N GLY A 132 8.02 3.52 -7.32
CA GLY A 132 7.31 2.78 -8.35
C GLY A 132 6.08 2.00 -7.87
N LYS A 133 5.29 1.57 -8.84
CA LYS A 133 4.08 0.76 -8.64
C LYS A 133 4.22 -0.53 -9.43
N TYR A 134 3.55 -1.57 -8.95
CA TYR A 134 3.46 -2.82 -9.71
C TYR A 134 2.90 -2.58 -11.12
N THR A 135 1.94 -1.67 -11.30
CA THR A 135 1.37 -1.36 -12.62
C THR A 135 2.33 -0.64 -13.57
N THR A 136 3.40 -0.02 -13.06
CA THR A 136 4.40 0.72 -13.86
C THR A 136 5.70 -0.05 -14.03
N TYR A 137 5.78 -1.30 -13.55
CA TYR A 137 7.02 -2.08 -13.52
C TYR A 137 7.70 -2.21 -14.90
N ARG A 138 6.92 -2.34 -15.98
CA ARG A 138 7.46 -2.44 -17.35
C ARG A 138 8.15 -1.16 -17.80
N VAL A 139 7.59 0.00 -17.45
CA VAL A 139 8.19 1.31 -17.76
C VAL A 139 9.46 1.50 -16.92
N MET A 140 9.41 1.16 -15.63
CA MET A 140 10.59 1.15 -14.75
C MET A 140 11.72 0.29 -15.30
N ALA A 141 11.40 -0.92 -15.78
CA ALA A 141 12.40 -1.83 -16.33
C ALA A 141 13.02 -1.27 -17.61
N LYS A 142 12.21 -0.64 -18.47
CA LYS A 142 12.69 0.06 -19.67
C LYS A 142 13.67 1.20 -19.29
N ASP A 143 13.28 2.06 -18.36
CA ASP A 143 14.11 3.19 -17.89
C ASP A 143 15.43 2.75 -17.24
N ALA A 144 15.54 1.48 -16.83
CA ALA A 144 16.73 0.88 -16.22
C ALA A 144 17.71 0.26 -17.22
N ILE A 145 17.28 0.00 -18.45
CA ILE A 145 18.12 -0.63 -19.48
C ILE A 145 18.41 0.28 -20.68
N ASP A 146 17.57 1.29 -20.93
CA ASP A 146 17.73 2.29 -21.98
C ASP A 146 18.69 3.41 -21.55
#